data_AF-W4M7D3-F1
#
_entry.id   AF-W4M7D3-F1
#
_cell.length_a   1.000
_cell.length_b   1.000
_cell.length_c   1.000
_cell.angle_alpha   90.00
_cell.angle_beta   90.00
_cell.angle_gamma   90.00
#
_symmetry.space_group_name_H-M   'P 1'
#
loop_
_entity.id
_entity.type
_entity.pdbx_description
1 polymer ?
#
loop_
_entity_poly.entity_id
_entity_poly.type
_entity_poly.pdbx_seq_one_letter_code
_entity_poly.pdbx_strand_id
1 'polypeptide(L)'
;MLLRGSSDHTGDTYDFRSINGEAADASGIPHARLLIQFAEAVLDSKADFVSMRQEVKQTLSTPALVDSAAVIAIFNAVVRIADATGISLEDYKVDLTATLRSELGIDNLRAAPQPF
;
A
#
# COMPACT_ATOMS: atom_id res chain seq x y z
N MET A 1 2.47 -2.89 -8.86
CA MET A 1 2.58 -3.04 -10.33
C MET A 1 1.28 -2.75 -11.07
N LEU A 2 0.14 -3.16 -10.53
CA LEU A 2 -1.17 -2.85 -11.14
C LEU A 2 -1.43 -1.35 -11.27
N LEU A 3 -1.01 -0.52 -10.31
CA LEU A 3 -1.16 0.94 -10.41
C LEU A 3 -0.33 1.54 -11.56
N ARG A 4 0.91 1.07 -11.75
CA ARG A 4 1.79 1.49 -12.87
C ARG A 4 1.24 1.04 -14.22
N GLY A 5 0.80 -0.23 -14.32
CA GLY A 5 0.14 -0.73 -15.53
C GLY A 5 -1.20 -0.03 -15.80
N SER A 6 -1.91 0.42 -14.77
CA SER A 6 -3.13 1.20 -14.91
C SER A 6 -2.85 2.61 -15.42
N SER A 7 -1.82 3.31 -14.91
CA SER A 7 -1.43 4.63 -15.45
C SER A 7 -1.04 4.57 -16.92
N ASP A 8 -0.35 3.51 -17.34
CA ASP A 8 0.03 3.33 -18.75
C ASP A 8 -1.20 3.18 -19.66
N HIS A 9 -2.31 2.69 -19.10
CA HIS A 9 -3.57 2.52 -19.80
C HIS A 9 -4.47 3.77 -19.77
N THR A 10 -4.52 4.49 -18.64
CA THR A 10 -5.38 5.67 -18.47
C THR A 10 -4.72 6.98 -18.89
N GLY A 11 -3.38 7.00 -19.03
CA GLY A 11 -2.61 8.19 -19.33
C GLY A 11 -2.37 9.11 -18.13
N ASP A 12 -2.72 8.66 -16.92
CA ASP A 12 -2.51 9.42 -15.70
C ASP A 12 -1.06 9.33 -15.23
N THR A 13 -0.52 10.44 -14.73
CA THR A 13 0.81 10.45 -14.11
C THR A 13 0.65 10.43 -12.59
N TYR A 14 1.14 9.35 -11.96
CA TYR A 14 1.17 9.21 -10.50
C TYR A 14 2.59 9.31 -9.97
N ASP A 15 2.77 9.99 -8.83
CA ASP A 15 4.06 10.05 -8.14
C ASP A 15 4.17 8.91 -7.13
N PHE A 16 4.86 7.83 -7.50
CA PHE A 16 5.02 6.64 -6.65
C PHE A 16 5.83 6.90 -5.37
N ARG A 17 6.58 8.02 -5.27
CA ARG A 17 7.27 8.39 -4.04
C ARG A 17 6.30 8.64 -2.88
N SER A 18 5.04 8.93 -3.20
CA SER A 18 3.96 9.07 -2.22
C SER A 18 3.66 7.82 -1.40
N ILE A 19 4.08 6.64 -1.87
CA ILE A 19 3.89 5.36 -1.17
C ILE A 19 4.62 5.35 0.18
N ASN A 20 5.74 6.05 0.28
CA ASN A 20 6.52 6.14 1.52
C ASN A 20 5.99 7.22 2.49
N GLY A 21 4.81 7.79 2.23
CA GLY A 21 4.20 8.85 3.04
C GLY A 21 4.73 10.26 2.72
N GLU A 22 5.79 10.38 1.93
CA GLU A 22 6.31 11.66 1.45
C GLU A 22 5.39 12.25 0.38
N ALA A 23 4.94 13.50 0.54
CA ALA A 23 4.14 14.18 -0.48
C ALA A 23 2.88 13.40 -0.92
N ALA A 24 2.13 12.81 0.02
CA ALA A 24 0.86 12.10 -0.24
C ALA A 24 -0.10 12.89 -1.16
N ASP A 25 -0.16 14.21 -1.02
CA ASP A 25 -1.02 15.08 -1.82
C ASP A 25 -0.52 15.29 -3.26
N ALA A 26 0.75 14.99 -3.53
CA ALA A 26 1.35 15.04 -4.86
C ALA A 26 1.23 13.71 -5.62
N SER A 27 0.59 12.69 -5.02
CA SER A 27 0.43 11.36 -5.62
C SER A 27 -0.38 11.36 -6.92
N GLY A 28 -1.23 12.36 -7.16
CA GLY A 28 -2.22 12.37 -8.24
C GLY A 28 -3.48 11.54 -7.93
N ILE A 29 -3.54 10.89 -6.76
CA ILE A 29 -4.67 10.08 -6.33
C ILE A 29 -5.58 10.94 -5.44
N PRO A 30 -6.89 11.06 -5.75
CA PRO A 30 -7.84 11.76 -4.88
C PRO A 30 -7.84 11.20 -3.47
N HIS A 31 -7.77 12.09 -2.47
CA HIS A 31 -7.80 11.75 -1.04
C HIS A 31 -6.67 10.81 -0.58
N ALA A 32 -5.55 10.74 -1.31
CA ALA A 32 -4.43 9.83 -0.99
C ALA A 32 -3.96 9.91 0.46
N ARG A 33 -3.79 11.13 1.00
CA ARG A 33 -3.38 11.33 2.39
C ARG A 33 -4.32 10.66 3.39
N LEU A 34 -5.64 10.85 3.22
CA LEU A 34 -6.65 10.26 4.09
C LEU A 34 -6.64 8.72 3.99
N LEU A 35 -6.48 8.18 2.78
CA LEU A 35 -6.41 6.74 2.57
C LEU A 35 -5.14 6.11 3.18
N ILE A 36 -3.99 6.80 3.07
CA ILE A 36 -2.73 6.38 3.70
C ILE A 36 -2.88 6.38 5.22
N GLN A 37 -3.39 7.48 5.80
CA GLN A 37 -3.61 7.58 7.25
C GLN A 37 -4.60 6.53 7.76
N PHE A 38 -5.62 6.19 6.96
CA PHE A 38 -6.54 5.11 7.32
C PHE A 38 -5.85 3.75 7.32
N ALA A 39 -5.02 3.45 6.32
CA ALA A 39 -4.23 2.23 6.28
C ALA A 39 -3.26 2.13 7.46
N GLU A 40 -2.56 3.23 7.80
CA GLU A 40 -1.68 3.32 8.96
C GLU A 40 -2.45 3.08 10.27
N ALA A 41 -3.61 3.72 10.43
CA ALA A 41 -4.43 3.57 11.63
C ALA A 41 -5.01 2.16 11.82
N VAL A 42 -5.21 1.39 10.74
CA VAL A 42 -5.60 -0.02 10.81
C VAL A 42 -4.45 -0.91 11.29
N LEU A 43 -3.21 -0.56 10.93
CA LEU A 43 -2.02 -1.36 11.24
C LEU A 43 -1.37 -0.98 12.57
N ASP A 44 -1.51 0.27 13.03
CA ASP A 44 -1.01 0.74 14.32
C ASP A 44 -2.06 0.63 15.44
N SER A 45 -1.80 -0.27 16.38
CA SER A 45 -2.60 -0.46 17.61
C SER A 45 -2.74 0.79 18.50
N LYS A 46 -1.93 1.83 18.29
CA LYS A 46 -1.95 3.07 19.07
C LYS A 46 -2.71 4.21 18.40
N ALA A 47 -3.13 4.05 17.15
CA ALA A 47 -3.86 5.07 16.42
C ALA A 47 -5.32 5.19 16.89
N ASP A 48 -5.89 6.40 16.79
CA ASP A 48 -7.33 6.60 17.01
C ASP A 48 -8.12 6.14 15.77
N PHE A 49 -8.28 4.82 15.67
CA PHE A 49 -9.00 4.17 14.57
C PHE A 49 -10.47 4.61 14.48
N VAL A 50 -11.11 4.92 15.61
CA VAL A 50 -12.54 5.29 15.61
C VAL A 50 -12.75 6.63 14.93
N SER A 51 -11.92 7.63 15.29
CA SER A 51 -11.95 8.94 14.66
C SER A 51 -11.63 8.84 13.15
N MET A 52 -10.54 8.15 12.81
CA MET A 52 -10.11 7.98 11.40
C MET A 52 -11.18 7.29 10.54
N ARG A 53 -11.84 6.26 11.07
CA ARG A 53 -12.95 5.59 10.36
C ARG A 53 -14.13 6.54 10.10
N GLN A 54 -14.45 7.44 11.03
CA GLN A 54 -15.51 8.43 10.82
C GLN A 54 -15.11 9.45 9.77
N GLU A 55 -13.85 9.90 9.78
CA GLU A 55 -13.32 10.84 8.80
C GLU A 55 -13.43 10.28 7.37
N VAL A 56 -12.96 9.05 7.14
CA VAL A 56 -13.10 8.36 5.84
C VAL A 56 -14.56 8.26 5.39
N LYS A 57 -15.46 7.89 6.31
CA LYS A 57 -16.89 7.76 6.00
C LYS A 57 -17.51 9.11 5.61
N GLN A 58 -17.15 10.19 6.29
CA GLN A 58 -17.70 11.52 6.07
C GLN A 58 -17.14 12.17 4.79
N THR A 59 -15.85 11.97 4.50
CA THR A 59 -15.18 12.54 3.34
C THR A 59 -15.46 11.78 2.05
N LEU A 60 -15.48 10.44 2.09
CA LEU A 60 -15.62 9.61 0.89
C LEU A 60 -17.02 9.03 0.72
N SER A 61 -17.47 8.23 1.70
CA SER A 61 -18.80 7.63 1.87
C SER A 61 -18.71 6.31 2.64
N THR A 62 -19.86 5.75 3.04
CA THR A 62 -19.92 4.42 3.66
C THR A 62 -19.42 3.30 2.72
N PRO A 63 -19.83 3.22 1.43
CA PRO A 63 -19.29 2.19 0.53
C PRO A 63 -17.78 2.32 0.32
N ALA A 64 -17.28 3.55 0.11
CA ALA A 64 -15.85 3.78 -0.06
C ALA A 64 -15.02 3.38 1.18
N LEU A 65 -15.57 3.57 2.39
CA LEU A 65 -14.95 3.06 3.63
C LEU A 65 -14.83 1.53 3.60
N VAL A 66 -15.90 0.82 3.21
CA VAL A 66 -15.91 -0.65 3.15
C VAL A 66 -14.89 -1.15 2.13
N ASP A 67 -14.88 -0.57 0.93
CA ASP A 67 -13.94 -0.95 -0.13
C ASP A 67 -12.49 -0.71 0.30
N SER A 68 -12.21 0.45 0.89
CA SER A 68 -10.87 0.77 1.40
C SER A 68 -10.42 -0.20 2.50
N ALA A 69 -11.31 -0.55 3.44
CA ALA A 69 -11.02 -1.52 4.48
C ALA A 69 -10.79 -2.94 3.91
N ALA A 70 -11.56 -3.34 2.89
CA ALA A 70 -11.38 -4.62 2.21
C ALA A 70 -10.02 -4.71 1.50
N VAL A 71 -9.60 -3.62 0.84
CA VAL A 71 -8.27 -3.51 0.22
C VAL A 71 -7.17 -3.64 1.27
N ILE A 72 -7.26 -2.91 2.39
CA ILE A 72 -6.27 -3.02 3.48
C ILE A 72 -6.21 -4.45 4.02
N ALA A 73 -7.36 -5.09 4.25
CA ALA A 73 -7.44 -6.43 4.80
C ALA A 73 -6.79 -7.48 3.87
N ILE A 74 -7.05 -7.44 2.56
CA ILE A 74 -6.48 -8.42 1.64
C ILE A 74 -4.95 -8.25 1.51
N PHE A 75 -4.44 -7.02 1.47
CA PHE A 75 -3.00 -6.77 1.43
C PHE A 75 -2.32 -7.16 2.75
N ASN A 76 -2.98 -7.04 3.90
CA ASN A 76 -2.43 -7.57 5.15
C ASN A 76 -2.43 -9.11 5.20
N ALA A 77 -3.51 -9.74 4.74
CA ALA A 77 -3.67 -11.19 4.79
C ALA A 77 -2.69 -11.92 3.86
N VAL A 78 -2.58 -11.49 2.59
CA VAL A 78 -1.71 -12.15 1.61
C VAL A 78 -0.24 -12.08 2.00
N VAL A 79 0.21 -10.93 2.55
CA VAL A 79 1.60 -10.78 3.02
C VAL A 79 1.90 -11.75 4.17
N ARG A 80 1.01 -11.86 5.17
CA ARG A 80 1.18 -12.82 6.26
C ARG A 80 1.21 -14.27 5.77
N ILE A 81 0.39 -14.62 4.78
CA ILE A 81 0.40 -15.97 4.19
C ILE A 81 1.72 -16.22 3.47
N ALA A 82 2.20 -15.26 2.67
CA ALA A 82 3.48 -15.38 1.96
C ALA A 82 4.65 -15.55 2.96
N ASP A 83 4.68 -14.74 4.02
CA ASP A 83 5.69 -14.83 5.07
C ASP A 83 5.65 -16.18 5.79
N ALA A 84 4.45 -16.67 6.12
CA ALA A 84 4.27 -17.94 6.82
C ALA A 84 4.61 -19.17 5.96
N THR A 85 4.50 -19.06 4.64
CA THR A 85 4.75 -20.17 3.70
C THR A 85 6.14 -20.12 3.07
N GLY A 86 6.90 -19.04 3.27
CA GLY A 86 8.23 -18.87 2.69
C GLY A 86 8.22 -18.73 1.16
N ILE A 87 7.09 -18.32 0.57
CA ILE A 87 6.98 -18.16 -0.88
C ILE A 87 7.99 -17.10 -1.33
N SER A 88 8.95 -17.53 -2.14
CA SER A 88 9.94 -16.65 -2.75
C SER A 88 9.34 -15.90 -3.94
N LEU A 89 9.90 -14.72 -4.21
CA LEU A 89 9.55 -13.97 -5.41
C LEU A 89 10.08 -14.71 -6.65
N GLU A 90 9.23 -14.92 -7.65
CA GLU A 90 9.61 -15.51 -8.93
C GLU A 90 10.69 -14.65 -9.62
N ASP A 91 11.69 -15.27 -10.26
CA ASP A 91 12.85 -14.58 -10.85
C ASP A 91 12.46 -13.44 -11.79
N TYR A 92 11.47 -13.64 -12.67
CA TYR A 92 11.04 -12.58 -13.59
C TYR A 92 10.41 -11.37 -12.86
N LYS A 93 9.80 -11.57 -11.69
CA LYS A 93 9.29 -10.47 -10.85
C LYS A 93 10.42 -9.74 -10.14
N VAL A 94 11.53 -10.42 -9.83
CA VAL A 94 12.72 -9.79 -9.23
C VAL A 94 13.25 -8.71 -10.17
N ASP A 95 13.41 -9.04 -11.45
CA ASP A 95 13.93 -8.11 -12.45
C ASP A 95 12.93 -6.99 -12.75
N LEU A 96 11.65 -7.34 -12.96
CA LEU A 96 10.61 -6.37 -13.29
C LEU A 96 10.43 -5.30 -12.18
N THR A 97 10.64 -5.68 -10.92
CA THR A 97 10.43 -4.80 -9.75
C THR A 97 11.70 -4.12 -9.25
N ALA A 98 12.88 -4.42 -9.81
CA ALA A 98 14.17 -3.96 -9.28
C ALA A 98 14.25 -2.44 -9.12
N THR A 99 13.95 -1.68 -10.18
CA THR A 99 13.98 -0.20 -10.13
C THR A 99 12.99 0.35 -9.11
N LEU A 100 11.77 -0.19 -9.06
CA LEU A 100 10.73 0.27 -8.13
C LEU A 100 11.13 -0.01 -6.67
N ARG A 101 11.72 -1.18 -6.38
CA ARG A 101 12.19 -1.49 -5.02
C ARG A 101 13.31 -0.56 -4.59
N SER A 102 14.23 -0.25 -5.50
CA SER A 102 15.33 0.67 -5.25
C SER A 102 14.82 2.10 -4.98
N GLU A 103 13.92 2.61 -5.82
CA GLU A 103 13.29 3.94 -5.68
C GLU A 103 12.53 4.09 -4.36
N LEU A 104 11.84 3.02 -3.92
CA LEU A 104 11.09 3.02 -2.67
C LEU A 104 11.96 2.70 -1.44
N GLY A 105 13.25 2.40 -1.63
CA GLY A 105 14.15 2.00 -0.54
C GLY A 105 13.83 0.63 0.07
N ILE A 106 13.03 -0.20 -0.60
CA ILE A 106 12.63 -1.54 -0.14
C ILE A 106 13.85 -2.45 -0.02
N ASP A 107 14.86 -2.29 -0.88
CA ASP A 107 16.10 -3.07 -0.83
C ASP A 107 16.87 -2.90 0.51
N ASN A 108 16.58 -1.82 1.27
CA ASN A 108 17.18 -1.56 2.58
C ASN A 108 16.39 -2.19 3.74
N LEU A 109 15.19 -2.70 3.49
CA LEU A 109 14.38 -3.37 4.49
C LEU A 109 14.94 -4.77 4.72
N ARG A 110 15.30 -5.09 5.97
CA ARG A 110 15.68 -6.46 6.31
C ARG A 110 14.44 -7.36 6.24
N ALA A 111 14.41 -8.27 5.29
CA ALA A 111 13.55 -9.44 5.39
C ALA A 111 13.91 -10.20 6.68
N ALA A 112 12.91 -10.68 7.42
CA ALA A 112 13.17 -11.61 8.53
C ALA A 112 13.97 -12.81 7.99
N PRO A 113 14.97 -13.32 8.72
CA PRO A 113 15.71 -14.50 8.27
C PRO A 113 14.73 -15.65 8.07
N GLN A 114 14.65 -16.17 6.84
CA GLN A 114 13.86 -17.33 6.49
C GLN A 114 14.53 -18.56 7.12
N PRO A 115 13.92 -19.25 8.11
CA PRO A 115 14.46 -20.51 8.58
C PRO A 115 14.27 -21.57 7.48
N PHE A 116 15.33 -22.35 7.25
CA PHE A 116 15.29 -23.57 6.44
C PHE A 116 14.54 -24.70 7.17
#